data_AF-A0A348XGE3-F1
#
_entry.id   AF-A0A348XGE3-F1
#
_cell.length_a   1.000
_cell.length_b   1.000
_cell.length_c   1.000
_cell.angle_alpha   90.00
_cell.angle_beta   90.00
_cell.angle_gamma   90.00
#
_symmetry.space_group_name_H-M   'P 1'
#
loop_
_entity.id
_entity.type
_entity.pdbx_description
1 polymer ?
#
loop_
_entity_poly.entity_id
_entity_poly.type
_entity_poly.pdbx_seq_one_letter_code
_entity_poly.pdbx_strand_id
1 'polypeptide(L)'
;MRKNLSALLTLALCSLASAEVIHVVRKNDTLHGIARKYGTSAADLKAYNNISNPDLLLVGSKLKICSKQARNVTYVVRKGDSLAAVASRFGVKTSTLARINRISRPDLIRVGRKLTVPAAGGTAPSRLPAVQRQALAKIRPTPKKWTKIVIHHSATPVDDAVNMHRVHEDRGMENGLAYHFVISNGSRKASDGEIYISKRWKDQLDGGHVKKLAWNQTCIGICLIGNFELRPPTTKQLDALLGLCEYLMEQCNISAEKVTTHKILHPGHTVCPGKNFSLSAFSEKISSR
;
A
#
# COMPACT_ATOMS: atom_id res chain seq x y z
N MET A 1 19.15 19.15 49.23
CA MET A 1 18.32 18.05 48.72
C MET A 1 17.17 18.63 47.89
N ARG A 2 16.62 17.81 46.98
CA ARG A 2 16.04 18.19 45.68
C ARG A 2 14.79 19.09 45.73
N LYS A 3 14.67 19.87 44.64
CA LYS A 3 13.63 20.84 44.27
C LYS A 3 12.23 20.23 44.27
N ASN A 4 11.27 20.95 44.85
CA ASN A 4 9.84 20.67 44.77
C ASN A 4 9.20 21.41 43.58
N LEU A 5 8.23 20.70 42.98
CA LEU A 5 7.07 21.17 42.21
C LEU A 5 7.29 22.17 41.07
N SER A 6 7.24 21.69 39.84
CA SER A 6 6.28 22.16 38.83
C SER A 6 6.46 21.39 37.52
N ALA A 7 5.43 20.65 37.12
CA ALA A 7 5.01 20.41 35.74
C ALA A 7 3.95 19.28 35.75
N LEU A 8 2.72 19.61 36.16
CA LEU A 8 1.58 18.86 35.66
C LEU A 8 1.50 19.17 34.17
N LEU A 9 2.05 18.28 33.34
CA LEU A 9 1.80 18.27 31.91
C LEU A 9 0.36 17.78 31.74
N THR A 10 -0.59 18.72 31.68
CA THR A 10 -1.96 18.45 31.25
C THR A 10 -1.88 17.88 29.83
N LEU A 11 -2.05 16.56 29.74
CA LEU A 11 -2.28 15.87 28.48
C LEU A 11 -3.60 16.42 27.92
N ALA A 12 -3.52 17.43 27.06
CA ALA A 12 -4.65 17.85 26.27
C ALA A 12 -5.01 16.69 25.34
N LEU A 13 -5.93 15.83 25.79
CA LEU A 13 -6.73 15.02 24.87
C LEU A 13 -7.50 16.03 24.01
N CYS A 14 -6.93 16.37 22.86
CA CYS A 14 -7.67 17.00 21.79
C CYS A 14 -8.66 15.95 21.29
N SER A 15 -9.83 15.92 21.91
CA SER A 15 -11.02 15.28 21.35
C SER A 15 -11.28 15.98 20.02
N LEU A 16 -10.91 15.32 18.92
CA LEU A 16 -11.36 15.69 17.59
C LEU A 16 -12.87 15.46 17.54
N ALA A 17 -13.63 16.45 18.02
CA ALA A 17 -15.03 16.56 17.68
C ALA A 17 -15.11 16.69 16.15
N SER A 18 -15.56 15.63 15.50
CA SER A 18 -15.85 15.64 14.07
C SER A 18 -16.89 16.73 13.81
N ALA A 19 -16.51 17.80 13.13
CA ALA A 19 -17.45 18.85 12.74
C ALA A 19 -18.51 18.23 11.81
N GLU A 20 -19.76 18.15 12.28
CA GLU A 20 -20.90 17.64 11.52
C GLU A 20 -21.17 18.59 10.34
N VAL A 21 -20.87 18.15 9.11
CA VAL A 21 -21.16 18.93 7.91
C VAL A 21 -22.64 18.79 7.58
N ILE A 22 -23.36 19.91 7.55
CA ILE A 22 -24.79 19.95 7.19
C ILE A 22 -24.93 20.55 5.78
N HIS A 23 -25.63 19.84 4.91
CA HIS A 23 -26.04 20.33 3.60
C HIS A 23 -27.51 20.73 3.61
N VAL A 24 -27.82 21.97 3.23
CA VAL A 24 -29.20 22.43 3.03
C VAL A 24 -29.60 22.11 1.59
N VAL A 25 -30.59 21.23 1.42
CA VAL A 25 -31.11 20.79 0.12
C VAL A 25 -31.61 22.00 -0.67
N ARG A 26 -31.15 22.14 -1.90
CA ARG A 26 -31.53 23.21 -2.84
C ARG A 26 -32.46 22.67 -3.92
N LYS A 27 -33.10 23.58 -4.65
CA LYS A 27 -33.88 23.23 -5.85
C LYS A 27 -33.00 22.43 -6.82
N ASN A 28 -33.51 21.29 -7.27
CA ASN A 28 -32.84 20.30 -8.14
C ASN A 28 -31.72 19.46 -7.51
N ASP A 29 -31.50 19.53 -6.20
CA ASP A 29 -30.63 18.55 -5.54
C ASP A 29 -31.28 17.15 -5.56
N THR A 30 -30.45 16.13 -5.75
CA THR A 30 -30.84 14.71 -5.61
C THR A 30 -29.93 14.05 -4.58
N LEU A 31 -30.38 12.99 -3.92
CA LEU A 31 -29.55 12.30 -2.92
C LEU A 31 -28.25 11.78 -3.55
N HIS A 32 -28.33 11.30 -4.80
CA HIS A 32 -27.17 10.89 -5.60
C HIS A 32 -26.25 12.06 -5.96
N GLY A 33 -26.80 13.23 -6.32
CA GLY A 33 -26.04 14.43 -6.61
C GLY A 33 -25.28 14.95 -5.38
N ILE A 34 -25.96 14.99 -4.24
CA ILE A 34 -25.39 15.37 -2.94
C ILE A 34 -24.31 14.36 -2.53
N ALA A 35 -24.60 13.05 -2.58
CA ALA A 35 -23.62 12.00 -2.28
C ALA A 35 -22.34 12.18 -3.08
N ARG A 36 -22.47 12.41 -4.39
CA ARG A 36 -21.36 12.65 -5.31
C ARG A 36 -20.60 13.94 -5.02
N LYS A 37 -21.30 15.00 -4.63
CA LYS A 37 -20.71 16.28 -4.21
C LYS A 37 -19.83 16.11 -2.98
N TYR A 38 -20.26 15.29 -2.02
CA TYR A 38 -19.58 15.10 -0.74
C TYR A 38 -18.73 13.82 -0.66
N GLY A 39 -18.61 13.06 -1.75
CA GLY A 39 -17.73 11.89 -1.82
C GLY A 39 -18.17 10.71 -0.94
N THR A 40 -19.48 10.55 -0.75
CA THR A 40 -20.11 9.45 -0.01
C THR A 40 -21.08 8.70 -0.91
N SER A 41 -21.76 7.66 -0.42
CA SER A 41 -22.80 6.96 -1.17
C SER A 41 -24.20 7.47 -0.82
N ALA A 42 -25.14 7.39 -1.77
CA ALA A 42 -26.54 7.75 -1.52
C ALA A 42 -27.17 6.83 -0.46
N ALA A 43 -26.75 5.55 -0.42
CA ALA A 43 -27.18 4.59 0.60
C ALA A 43 -26.70 4.99 2.00
N ASP A 44 -25.44 5.41 2.15
CA ASP A 44 -24.90 5.86 3.44
C ASP A 44 -25.57 7.16 3.90
N LEU A 45 -25.80 8.11 2.98
CA LEU A 45 -26.55 9.33 3.31
C LEU A 45 -28.00 9.03 3.70
N LYS A 46 -28.65 8.11 3.00
CA LYS A 46 -30.01 7.66 3.32
C LYS A 46 -30.07 7.10 4.73
N ALA A 47 -29.18 6.15 5.04
CA ALA A 47 -29.10 5.49 6.34
C ALA A 47 -28.77 6.48 7.46
N TYR A 48 -27.78 7.36 7.26
CA TYR A 48 -27.33 8.33 8.28
C TYR A 48 -28.36 9.41 8.60
N ASN A 49 -29.27 9.71 7.68
CA ASN A 49 -30.31 10.71 7.85
C ASN A 49 -31.70 10.11 8.05
N ASN A 50 -31.80 8.78 8.20
CA ASN A 50 -33.08 8.07 8.30
C ASN A 50 -34.06 8.44 7.17
N ILE A 51 -33.56 8.66 5.96
CA ILE A 51 -34.41 8.99 4.81
C ILE A 51 -35.13 7.73 4.35
N SER A 52 -36.45 7.75 4.34
CA SER A 52 -37.26 6.61 3.87
C SER A 52 -37.29 6.53 2.34
N ASN A 53 -37.53 7.67 1.68
CA ASN A 53 -37.59 7.79 0.22
C ASN A 53 -36.43 8.67 -0.33
N PRO A 54 -35.43 8.09 -1.03
CA PRO A 54 -34.28 8.83 -1.55
C PRO A 54 -34.59 9.78 -2.73
N ASP A 55 -35.74 9.62 -3.37
CA ASP A 55 -36.16 10.44 -4.52
C ASP A 55 -36.95 11.69 -4.10
N LEU A 56 -37.34 11.80 -2.83
CA LEU A 56 -38.09 12.91 -2.28
C LEU A 56 -37.25 13.70 -1.27
N LEU A 57 -36.44 14.65 -1.76
CA LEU A 57 -35.72 15.60 -0.91
C LEU A 57 -36.43 16.95 -0.89
N LEU A 58 -36.89 17.38 0.29
CA LEU A 58 -37.55 18.66 0.47
C LEU A 58 -36.52 19.79 0.47
N VAL A 59 -36.70 20.77 -0.42
CA VAL A 59 -35.86 21.99 -0.45
C VAL A 59 -35.89 22.67 0.92
N GLY A 60 -34.72 23.07 1.41
CA GLY A 60 -34.52 23.65 2.74
C GLY A 60 -34.23 22.62 3.84
N SER A 61 -34.40 21.32 3.58
CA SER A 61 -34.07 20.27 4.55
C SER A 61 -32.57 20.21 4.83
N LYS A 62 -32.21 19.99 6.10
CA LYS A 62 -30.83 19.83 6.55
C LYS A 62 -30.44 18.36 6.51
N LEU A 63 -29.57 18.01 5.57
CA LEU A 63 -28.98 16.68 5.47
C LEU A 63 -27.65 16.66 6.21
N LYS A 64 -27.56 15.82 7.24
CA LYS A 64 -26.30 15.49 7.91
C LYS A 64 -25.43 14.68 6.96
N ILE A 65 -24.25 15.17 6.65
CA ILE A 65 -23.35 14.45 5.76
C ILE A 65 -22.53 13.48 6.61
N CYS A 66 -22.75 12.18 6.41
CA CYS A 66 -21.82 11.14 6.83
C CYS A 66 -20.57 11.26 5.96
N SER A 67 -19.73 12.25 6.23
CA SER A 67 -18.36 12.22 5.75
C SER A 67 -17.60 11.36 6.74
N LYS A 68 -17.37 10.08 6.43
CA LYS A 68 -16.12 9.44 6.86
C LYS A 68 -15.04 10.31 6.24
N GLN A 69 -14.58 11.37 6.93
CA GLN A 69 -13.98 12.54 6.29
C GLN A 69 -13.06 12.11 5.17
N ALA A 70 -13.43 12.43 3.94
CA ALA A 70 -12.54 12.31 2.81
C ALA A 70 -11.43 13.33 3.06
N ARG A 71 -10.37 12.94 3.75
CA ARG A 71 -9.24 13.84 3.99
C ARG A 71 -8.60 14.05 2.63
N ASN A 72 -8.49 15.31 2.22
CA ASN A 72 -7.74 15.64 1.03
C ASN A 72 -6.26 15.41 1.34
N VAL A 73 -5.64 14.48 0.63
CA VAL A 73 -4.20 14.24 0.69
C VAL A 73 -3.55 14.95 -0.48
N THR A 74 -2.49 15.70 -0.22
CA THR A 74 -1.66 16.28 -1.27
C THR A 74 -0.66 15.23 -1.75
N TYR A 75 -0.78 14.83 -3.01
CA TYR A 75 0.15 13.92 -3.67
C TYR A 75 1.03 14.68 -4.67
N VAL A 76 2.35 14.51 -4.60
CA VAL A 76 3.27 15.08 -5.59
C VAL A 76 3.55 14.04 -6.67
N VAL A 77 3.20 14.36 -7.92
CA VAL A 77 3.42 13.49 -9.09
C VAL A 77 4.91 13.15 -9.21
N ARG A 78 5.21 11.87 -9.33
CA ARG A 78 6.57 11.33 -9.45
C ARG A 78 6.86 10.91 -10.89
N LYS A 79 8.15 10.71 -11.21
CA LYS A 79 8.57 10.20 -12.52
C LYS A 79 7.92 8.84 -12.78
N GLY A 80 7.19 8.73 -13.91
CA GLY A 80 6.49 7.51 -14.31
C GLY A 80 5.06 7.37 -13.79
N ASP A 81 4.53 8.35 -13.06
CA ASP A 81 3.12 8.37 -12.67
C ASP A 81 2.20 8.69 -13.86
N SER A 82 1.01 8.10 -13.86
CA SER A 82 -0.15 8.53 -14.64
C SER A 82 -1.29 8.92 -13.71
N LEU A 83 -2.21 9.77 -14.16
CA LEU A 83 -3.35 10.16 -13.32
C LEU A 83 -4.21 8.95 -12.94
N ALA A 84 -4.30 7.96 -13.84
CA ALA A 84 -4.98 6.70 -13.59
C ALA A 84 -4.30 5.87 -12.50
N ALA A 85 -2.97 5.75 -12.53
CA ALA A 85 -2.22 5.03 -11.50
C ALA A 85 -2.35 5.71 -10.13
N VAL A 86 -2.26 7.04 -10.08
CA VAL A 86 -2.48 7.80 -8.83
C VAL A 86 -3.92 7.64 -8.35
N ALA A 87 -4.91 7.75 -9.22
CA ALA A 87 -6.31 7.59 -8.81
C ALA A 87 -6.57 6.19 -8.22
N SER A 88 -6.07 5.14 -8.90
CA SER A 88 -6.14 3.76 -8.44
C SER A 88 -5.50 3.56 -7.07
N ARG A 89 -4.32 4.14 -6.86
CA ARG A 89 -3.55 4.11 -5.60
C ARG A 89 -4.35 4.62 -4.39
N PHE A 90 -5.21 5.60 -4.62
CA PHE A 90 -6.04 6.23 -3.59
C PHE A 90 -7.48 5.70 -3.58
N GLY A 91 -7.81 4.70 -4.40
CA GLY A 91 -9.16 4.16 -4.49
C GLY A 91 -10.19 5.15 -5.05
N VAL A 92 -9.76 6.14 -5.84
CA VAL A 92 -10.64 7.15 -6.45
C VAL A 92 -10.74 6.93 -7.95
N LYS A 93 -11.87 7.34 -8.55
CA LYS A 93 -12.01 7.31 -10.02
C LYS A 93 -11.08 8.36 -10.64
N THR A 94 -10.41 8.01 -11.74
CA THR A 94 -9.53 8.93 -12.49
C THR A 94 -10.26 10.21 -12.91
N SER A 95 -11.51 10.08 -13.37
CA SER A 95 -12.36 11.23 -13.72
C SER A 95 -12.66 12.13 -12.52
N THR A 96 -12.87 11.56 -11.34
CA THR A 96 -13.01 12.32 -10.10
C THR A 96 -11.73 13.06 -9.76
N LEU A 97 -10.58 12.39 -9.84
CA LEU A 97 -9.29 13.00 -9.54
C LEU A 97 -8.95 14.12 -10.54
N ALA A 98 -9.21 13.91 -11.83
CA ALA A 98 -9.03 14.91 -12.88
C ALA A 98 -9.89 16.16 -12.62
N ARG A 99 -11.17 15.95 -12.31
CA ARG A 99 -12.13 17.02 -12.02
C ARG A 99 -11.72 17.86 -10.81
N ILE A 100 -11.33 17.22 -9.71
CA ILE A 100 -10.88 17.91 -8.49
C ILE A 100 -9.63 18.77 -8.75
N ASN A 101 -8.72 18.26 -9.58
CA ASN A 101 -7.45 18.93 -9.89
C ASN A 101 -7.48 19.80 -11.14
N ARG A 102 -8.68 20.03 -11.71
CA ARG A 102 -8.89 20.81 -12.94
C ARG A 102 -7.96 20.37 -14.08
N ILE A 103 -7.83 19.05 -14.28
CA ILE A 103 -7.00 18.45 -15.32
C ILE A 103 -7.89 18.15 -16.53
N SER A 104 -7.66 18.88 -17.63
CA SER A 104 -8.34 18.67 -18.91
C SER A 104 -7.76 17.52 -19.74
N ARG A 105 -6.46 17.21 -19.55
CA ARG A 105 -5.76 16.09 -20.22
C ARG A 105 -5.22 15.10 -19.17
N PRO A 106 -6.03 14.11 -18.74
CA PRO A 106 -5.65 13.11 -17.74
C PRO A 106 -4.37 12.34 -18.06
N ASP A 107 -4.09 12.14 -19.34
CA ASP A 107 -2.91 11.40 -19.81
C ASP A 107 -1.62 12.23 -19.76
N LEU A 108 -1.71 13.53 -19.45
CA LEU A 108 -0.58 14.45 -19.43
C LEU A 108 -0.46 15.16 -18.08
N ILE A 109 0.03 14.43 -17.08
CA ILE A 109 0.45 15.00 -15.79
C ILE A 109 1.96 15.17 -15.73
N ARG A 110 2.43 16.27 -15.12
CA ARG A 110 3.86 16.60 -15.02
C ARG A 110 4.41 16.21 -13.65
N VAL A 111 5.63 15.67 -13.63
CA VAL A 111 6.40 15.43 -12.40
C VAL A 111 6.48 16.70 -11.57
N GLY A 112 6.33 16.58 -10.25
CA GLY A 112 6.30 17.70 -9.31
C GLY A 112 4.93 18.37 -9.15
N ARG A 113 3.95 18.08 -10.03
CA ARG A 113 2.59 18.61 -9.87
C ARG A 113 1.98 18.10 -8.56
N LYS A 114 1.42 19.00 -7.76
CA LYS A 114 0.64 18.67 -6.57
C LYS A 114 -0.80 18.33 -6.99
N LEU A 115 -1.30 17.19 -6.54
CA LEU A 115 -2.65 16.71 -6.73
C LEU A 115 -3.36 16.67 -5.38
N THR A 116 -4.56 17.25 -5.32
CA THR A 116 -5.51 17.07 -4.22
C THR A 116 -6.28 15.79 -4.46
N VAL A 117 -6.07 14.79 -3.60
CA VAL A 117 -6.71 13.48 -3.72
C VAL A 117 -7.69 13.27 -2.56
N PRO A 118 -9.00 13.05 -2.82
CA PRO A 118 -9.94 12.75 -1.75
C PRO A 118 -9.71 11.31 -1.24
N ALA A 119 -9.17 11.13 -0.04
CA ALA A 119 -8.97 9.82 0.55
C ALA A 119 -10.16 9.50 1.48
N ALA A 120 -11.04 8.58 1.08
CA ALA A 120 -12.16 8.14 1.91
C ALA A 120 -11.65 7.53 3.22
N GLY A 121 -11.98 8.15 4.36
CA GLY A 121 -11.82 7.58 5.71
C GLY A 121 -10.41 7.11 6.06
N GLY A 122 -9.54 8.05 6.47
CA GLY A 122 -8.45 7.83 7.43
C GLY A 122 -7.28 6.91 7.04
N THR A 123 -7.39 6.11 5.97
CA THR A 123 -6.32 5.22 5.53
C THR A 123 -5.46 5.93 4.51
N ALA A 124 -4.18 6.09 4.82
CA ALA A 124 -3.22 6.65 3.89
C ALA A 124 -3.19 5.80 2.59
N PRO A 125 -3.05 6.41 1.40
CA PRO A 125 -3.16 5.76 0.10
C PRO A 125 -2.30 4.50 0.00
N SER A 126 -2.88 3.36 -0.38
CA SER A 126 -2.08 2.15 -0.59
C SER A 126 -0.93 2.44 -1.53
N ARG A 127 0.29 2.01 -1.23
CA ARG A 127 1.38 2.16 -2.21
C ARG A 127 1.30 1.10 -3.33
N LEU A 128 0.42 0.10 -3.17
CA LEU A 128 0.11 -0.90 -4.18
C LEU A 128 -0.96 -0.41 -5.17
N PRO A 129 -0.79 -0.65 -6.48
CA PRO A 129 -1.87 -0.58 -7.45
C PRO A 129 -3.09 -1.41 -7.04
N ALA A 130 -4.31 -0.92 -7.31
CA ALA A 130 -5.55 -1.59 -6.88
C ALA A 130 -5.66 -3.03 -7.40
N VAL A 131 -5.22 -3.30 -8.64
CA VAL A 131 -5.23 -4.65 -9.23
C VAL A 131 -4.35 -5.61 -8.43
N GLN A 132 -3.14 -5.19 -8.04
CA GLN A 132 -2.24 -6.01 -7.23
C GLN A 132 -2.82 -6.24 -5.83
N ARG A 133 -3.38 -5.20 -5.21
CA ARG A 133 -4.06 -5.32 -3.91
C ARG A 133 -5.25 -6.28 -3.99
N GLN A 134 -6.06 -6.22 -5.04
CA GLN A 134 -7.18 -7.15 -5.24
C GLN A 134 -6.70 -8.59 -5.45
N ALA A 135 -5.61 -8.79 -6.19
CA ALA A 135 -5.02 -10.12 -6.36
C ALA A 135 -4.52 -10.69 -5.03
N LEU A 136 -3.86 -9.87 -4.20
CA LEU A 136 -3.42 -10.26 -2.86
C LEU A 136 -4.59 -10.57 -1.93
N ALA A 137 -5.64 -9.73 -1.94
CA ALA A 137 -6.82 -9.87 -1.07
C ALA A 137 -7.64 -11.15 -1.30
N LYS A 138 -7.44 -11.85 -2.43
CA LYS A 138 -8.04 -13.17 -2.67
C LYS A 138 -7.39 -14.29 -1.85
N ILE A 139 -6.20 -14.06 -1.31
CA ILE A 139 -5.40 -15.05 -0.58
C ILE A 139 -5.43 -14.69 0.90
N ARG A 140 -5.90 -15.61 1.73
CA ARG A 140 -5.95 -15.41 3.19
C ARG A 140 -4.68 -15.97 3.84
N PRO A 141 -3.88 -15.15 4.54
CA PRO A 141 -2.71 -15.66 5.24
C PRO A 141 -3.09 -16.68 6.31
N THR A 142 -2.30 -17.74 6.46
CA THR A 142 -2.48 -18.69 7.56
C THR A 142 -2.31 -17.96 8.89
N PRO A 143 -3.32 -17.98 9.80
CA PRO A 143 -3.24 -17.25 11.06
C PRO A 143 -1.98 -17.58 11.86
N LYS A 144 -1.28 -16.54 12.33
CA LYS A 144 -0.07 -16.63 13.18
C LYS A 144 1.15 -17.33 12.57
N LYS A 145 1.08 -17.84 11.33
CA LYS A 145 2.22 -18.50 10.67
C LYS A 145 3.36 -17.50 10.39
N TRP A 146 3.01 -16.35 9.81
CA TRP A 146 3.98 -15.39 9.32
C TRP A 146 4.36 -14.39 10.39
N THR A 147 5.65 -14.33 10.74
CA THR A 147 6.17 -13.51 11.85
C THR A 147 7.19 -12.46 11.41
N LYS A 148 7.71 -12.58 10.18
CA LYS A 148 8.79 -11.74 9.67
C LYS A 148 8.75 -11.60 8.16
N ILE A 149 9.19 -10.48 7.62
CA ILE A 149 9.42 -10.27 6.19
C ILE A 149 10.92 -10.16 5.95
N VAL A 150 11.44 -10.88 4.96
CA VAL A 150 12.86 -10.93 4.61
C VAL A 150 13.03 -10.49 3.17
N ILE A 151 13.85 -9.46 2.97
CA ILE A 151 14.10 -8.83 1.68
C ILE A 151 15.37 -9.42 1.06
N HIS A 152 15.25 -9.82 -0.20
CA HIS A 152 16.29 -10.42 -1.02
C HIS A 152 16.48 -9.65 -2.33
N HIS A 153 17.61 -9.90 -2.98
CA HIS A 153 17.80 -9.61 -4.40
C HIS A 153 18.00 -10.91 -5.18
N SER A 154 17.89 -10.87 -6.50
CA SER A 154 18.18 -12.03 -7.35
C SER A 154 19.68 -12.22 -7.62
N ALA A 155 20.51 -11.24 -7.28
CA ALA A 155 21.94 -11.16 -7.63
C ALA A 155 22.24 -11.15 -9.15
N THR A 156 21.20 -11.07 -9.98
CA THR A 156 21.30 -10.96 -11.44
C THR A 156 20.61 -9.69 -11.93
N PRO A 157 21.20 -8.97 -12.91
CA PRO A 157 20.59 -7.77 -13.49
C PRO A 157 19.33 -8.03 -14.31
N VAL A 158 19.16 -9.25 -14.85
CA VAL A 158 18.08 -9.62 -15.79
C VAL A 158 17.53 -10.98 -15.38
N ASP A 159 16.24 -11.03 -15.05
CA ASP A 159 15.54 -12.27 -14.72
C ASP A 159 14.02 -12.08 -14.82
N ASP A 160 13.26 -13.14 -14.61
CA ASP A 160 11.83 -13.08 -14.32
C ASP A 160 11.43 -14.23 -13.39
N ALA A 161 10.26 -14.12 -12.76
CA ALA A 161 9.81 -15.11 -11.79
C ALA A 161 9.59 -16.52 -12.39
N VAL A 162 9.29 -16.61 -13.69
CA VAL A 162 9.09 -17.88 -14.40
C VAL A 162 10.42 -18.59 -14.60
N ASN A 163 11.45 -17.88 -15.04
CA ASN A 163 12.80 -18.41 -15.15
C ASN A 163 13.36 -18.78 -13.77
N MET A 164 13.17 -17.92 -12.76
CA MET A 164 13.57 -18.24 -11.39
C MET A 164 12.85 -19.50 -10.87
N HIS A 165 11.57 -19.70 -11.20
CA HIS A 165 10.82 -20.90 -10.82
C HIS A 165 11.46 -22.15 -11.44
N ARG A 166 11.63 -22.16 -12.76
CA ARG A 166 12.26 -23.27 -13.50
C ARG A 166 13.66 -23.59 -12.97
N VAL A 167 14.52 -22.58 -12.81
CA VAL A 167 15.90 -22.78 -12.30
C VAL A 167 15.91 -23.35 -10.88
N HIS A 168 14.93 -23.03 -10.04
CA HIS A 168 14.82 -23.64 -8.72
C HIS A 168 14.36 -25.11 -8.81
N GLU A 169 13.38 -25.42 -9.67
CA GLU A 169 12.95 -26.82 -9.90
C GLU A 169 14.07 -27.68 -10.47
N ASP A 170 14.83 -27.17 -11.45
CA ASP A 170 16.00 -27.84 -12.04
C ASP A 170 17.09 -28.15 -10.99
N ARG A 171 17.09 -27.43 -9.85
CA ARG A 171 17.98 -27.66 -8.70
C ARG A 171 17.37 -28.54 -7.62
N GLY A 172 16.23 -29.17 -7.89
CA GLY A 172 15.52 -30.04 -6.96
C GLY A 172 14.75 -29.28 -5.87
N MET A 173 14.51 -27.98 -6.03
CA MET A 173 13.70 -27.24 -5.07
C MET A 173 12.23 -27.61 -5.23
N GLU A 174 11.72 -28.37 -4.27
CA GLU A 174 10.30 -28.69 -4.18
C GLU A 174 9.46 -27.42 -4.14
N ASN A 175 8.36 -27.37 -4.90
CA ASN A 175 7.49 -26.21 -5.09
C ASN A 175 8.13 -25.03 -5.86
N GLY A 176 9.27 -25.28 -6.53
CA GLY A 176 9.96 -24.33 -7.38
C GLY A 176 10.35 -23.05 -6.65
N LEU A 177 10.13 -21.89 -7.30
CA LEU A 177 10.49 -20.55 -6.83
C LEU A 177 10.58 -20.39 -5.31
N ALA A 178 11.79 -20.15 -4.79
CA ALA A 178 12.11 -20.05 -3.36
C ALA A 178 11.32 -18.98 -2.57
N TYR A 179 10.87 -17.93 -3.25
CA TYR A 179 10.29 -16.73 -2.65
C TYR A 179 8.76 -16.74 -2.72
N HIS A 180 8.12 -16.04 -1.78
CA HIS A 180 6.67 -15.84 -1.78
C HIS A 180 6.29 -14.79 -2.83
N PHE A 181 7.16 -13.80 -3.01
CA PHE A 181 6.98 -12.71 -3.95
C PHE A 181 8.28 -12.39 -4.69
N VAL A 182 8.14 -11.98 -5.95
CA VAL A 182 9.24 -11.43 -6.75
C VAL A 182 8.80 -10.07 -7.29
N ILE A 183 9.67 -9.06 -7.21
CA ILE A 183 9.41 -7.71 -7.73
C ILE A 183 10.36 -7.43 -8.90
N SER A 184 9.78 -7.28 -10.10
CA SER A 184 10.53 -7.06 -11.33
C SER A 184 11.18 -5.68 -11.38
N ASN A 185 12.35 -5.59 -12.01
CA ASN A 185 13.02 -4.34 -12.38
C ASN A 185 12.70 -3.89 -13.82
N GLY A 186 11.70 -4.51 -14.46
CA GLY A 186 11.35 -4.24 -15.86
C GLY A 186 12.15 -5.05 -16.87
N SER A 187 12.98 -5.99 -16.42
CA SER A 187 13.68 -6.89 -17.32
C SER A 187 12.75 -7.99 -17.85
N ARG A 188 13.10 -8.51 -19.03
CA ARG A 188 12.32 -9.52 -19.78
C ARG A 188 10.90 -9.02 -20.08
N LYS A 189 9.87 -9.81 -19.72
CA LYS A 189 8.46 -9.55 -20.10
C LYS A 189 7.66 -8.82 -19.03
N ALA A 190 8.20 -8.63 -17.82
CA ALA A 190 7.49 -8.02 -16.70
C ALA A 190 7.78 -6.52 -16.62
N SER A 191 6.81 -5.74 -16.14
CA SER A 191 6.97 -4.31 -15.94
C SER A 191 7.80 -3.98 -14.68
N ASP A 192 8.51 -2.85 -14.67
CA ASP A 192 9.25 -2.40 -13.49
C ASP A 192 8.31 -2.10 -12.31
N GLY A 193 8.59 -2.71 -11.15
CA GLY A 193 7.74 -2.69 -9.96
C GLY A 193 6.58 -3.70 -9.99
N GLU A 194 6.47 -4.55 -11.03
CA GLU A 194 5.47 -5.60 -11.07
C GLU A 194 5.75 -6.67 -10.00
N ILE A 195 4.72 -7.00 -9.22
CA ILE A 195 4.79 -8.01 -8.16
C ILE A 195 4.23 -9.33 -8.69
N TYR A 196 5.10 -10.33 -8.78
CA TYR A 196 4.71 -11.71 -9.02
C TYR A 196 4.37 -12.41 -7.70
N ILE A 197 3.18 -12.99 -7.62
CA ILE A 197 2.70 -13.76 -6.46
C ILE A 197 2.95 -15.25 -6.75
N SER A 198 3.87 -15.87 -6.00
CA SER A 198 4.26 -17.26 -6.25
C SER A 198 3.24 -18.28 -5.74
N LYS A 199 3.40 -19.54 -6.17
CA LYS A 199 2.64 -20.68 -5.63
C LYS A 199 2.79 -20.79 -4.12
N ARG A 200 3.98 -20.52 -3.57
CA ARG A 200 4.22 -20.56 -2.12
C ARG A 200 3.32 -19.60 -1.35
N TRP A 201 3.11 -18.38 -1.85
CA TRP A 201 2.15 -17.48 -1.21
C TRP A 201 0.70 -17.91 -1.45
N LYS A 202 0.34 -18.29 -2.68
CA LYS A 202 -1.05 -18.70 -3.00
C LYS A 202 -1.53 -19.85 -2.12
N ASP A 203 -0.64 -20.82 -1.89
CA ASP A 203 -0.95 -22.05 -1.16
C ASP A 203 -0.41 -22.01 0.29
N GLN A 204 0.11 -20.86 0.72
CA GLN A 204 0.66 -20.64 2.07
C GLN A 204 1.76 -21.64 2.47
N LEU A 205 2.57 -22.09 1.51
CA LEU A 205 3.69 -23.01 1.70
C LEU A 205 4.90 -22.30 2.31
N ASP A 206 5.78 -23.08 2.94
CA ASP A 206 7.03 -22.57 3.49
C ASP A 206 7.95 -21.99 2.41
N GLY A 207 8.84 -21.08 2.81
CA GLY A 207 9.87 -20.54 1.93
C GLY A 207 10.95 -21.56 1.55
N GLY A 208 11.78 -21.19 0.58
CA GLY A 208 13.05 -21.85 0.27
C GLY A 208 14.20 -20.86 0.18
N HIS A 209 14.07 -19.70 0.83
CA HIS A 209 14.85 -18.49 0.54
C HIS A 209 15.97 -18.21 1.56
N VAL A 210 16.01 -18.94 2.67
CA VAL A 210 17.07 -18.87 3.68
C VAL A 210 17.55 -20.27 4.06
N LYS A 211 18.79 -20.38 4.56
CA LYS A 211 19.41 -21.69 4.91
C LYS A 211 18.70 -22.42 6.06
N LYS A 212 18.16 -21.68 7.04
CA LYS A 212 17.51 -22.29 8.22
C LYS A 212 16.04 -22.60 7.94
N LEU A 213 15.66 -23.87 8.02
CA LEU A 213 14.29 -24.34 7.79
C LEU A 213 13.25 -23.63 8.69
N ALA A 214 13.56 -23.45 9.98
CA ALA A 214 12.67 -22.76 10.92
C ALA A 214 12.32 -21.31 10.50
N TRP A 215 13.23 -20.64 9.77
CA TRP A 215 12.95 -19.32 9.22
C TRP A 215 12.11 -19.42 7.94
N ASN A 216 12.34 -20.42 7.09
CA ASN A 216 11.47 -20.65 5.92
C ASN A 216 10.01 -20.92 6.32
N GLN A 217 9.76 -21.56 7.46
CA GLN A 217 8.42 -21.86 7.99
C GLN A 217 7.64 -20.62 8.45
N THR A 218 8.33 -19.53 8.80
CA THR A 218 7.73 -18.39 9.50
C THR A 218 8.01 -17.04 8.86
N CYS A 219 8.94 -16.98 7.90
CA CYS A 219 9.37 -15.74 7.24
C CYS A 219 8.86 -15.68 5.79
N ILE A 220 8.23 -14.54 5.46
CA ILE A 220 7.85 -14.20 4.09
C ILE A 220 9.08 -13.66 3.36
N GLY A 221 9.55 -14.40 2.36
CA GLY A 221 10.63 -13.98 1.46
C GLY A 221 10.14 -13.18 0.26
N ILE A 222 10.66 -11.96 0.08
CA ILE A 222 10.42 -11.07 -1.07
C ILE A 222 11.74 -10.86 -1.81
N CYS A 223 11.82 -11.23 -3.08
CA CYS A 223 13.01 -11.03 -3.91
C CYS A 223 12.81 -9.90 -4.92
N LEU A 224 13.72 -8.92 -4.96
CA LEU A 224 13.75 -7.91 -6.01
C LEU A 224 14.73 -8.36 -7.09
N ILE A 225 14.31 -8.34 -8.36
CA ILE A 225 15.19 -8.67 -9.47
C ILE A 225 16.25 -7.58 -9.61
N GLY A 226 17.52 -7.95 -9.51
CA GLY A 226 18.65 -7.04 -9.58
C GLY A 226 19.88 -7.55 -8.83
N ASN A 227 21.03 -6.99 -9.18
CA ASN A 227 22.25 -7.13 -8.39
C ASN A 227 22.55 -5.80 -7.69
N PHE A 228 22.13 -5.69 -6.43
CA PHE A 228 22.34 -4.46 -5.64
C PHE A 228 23.70 -4.38 -4.95
N GLU A 229 24.65 -5.25 -5.27
CA GLU A 229 26.07 -4.93 -5.08
C GLU A 229 26.55 -3.89 -6.11
N LEU A 230 25.92 -3.85 -7.29
CA LEU A 230 26.36 -3.01 -8.41
C LEU A 230 25.56 -1.71 -8.55
N ARG A 231 24.25 -1.74 -8.31
CA ARG A 231 23.35 -0.58 -8.49
C ARG A 231 22.17 -0.61 -7.52
N PRO A 232 21.57 0.52 -7.14
CA PRO A 232 20.39 0.51 -6.29
C PRO A 232 19.16 -0.11 -7.00
N PRO A 233 18.15 -0.58 -6.23
CA PRO A 233 16.85 -0.93 -6.78
C PRO A 233 16.19 0.28 -7.46
N THR A 234 15.28 0.03 -8.41
CA THR A 234 14.52 1.11 -9.04
C THR A 234 13.55 1.75 -8.06
N THR A 235 13.13 2.99 -8.33
CA THR A 235 12.09 3.66 -7.53
C THR A 235 10.77 2.88 -7.54
N LYS A 236 10.41 2.27 -8.68
CA LYS A 236 9.18 1.48 -8.80
C LYS A 236 9.26 0.18 -8.01
N GLN A 237 10.42 -0.49 -7.97
CA GLN A 237 10.66 -1.63 -7.10
C GLN A 237 10.52 -1.24 -5.62
N LEU A 238 11.10 -0.10 -5.20
CA LEU A 238 11.01 0.36 -3.81
C LEU A 238 9.57 0.73 -3.43
N ASP A 239 8.83 1.43 -4.29
CA ASP A 239 7.42 1.77 -4.04
C ASP A 239 6.54 0.50 -3.97
N ALA A 240 6.77 -0.48 -4.84
CA ALA A 240 6.09 -1.78 -4.82
C ALA A 240 6.42 -2.59 -3.56
N LEU A 241 7.70 -2.68 -3.20
CA LEU A 241 8.16 -3.37 -1.99
C LEU A 241 7.53 -2.75 -0.75
N LEU A 242 7.52 -1.42 -0.67
CA LEU A 242 6.97 -0.68 0.44
C LEU A 242 5.47 -0.93 0.61
N GLY A 243 4.71 -0.89 -0.50
CA GLY A 243 3.29 -1.22 -0.48
C GLY A 243 2.99 -2.67 -0.14
N LEU A 244 3.83 -3.60 -0.60
CA LEU A 244 3.70 -5.02 -0.31
C LEU A 244 3.96 -5.31 1.16
N CYS A 245 5.03 -4.74 1.73
CA CYS A 245 5.33 -4.91 3.15
C CYS A 245 4.21 -4.33 4.03
N GLU A 246 3.72 -3.11 3.74
CA GLU A 246 2.58 -2.53 4.47
C GLU A 246 1.36 -3.46 4.46
N TYR A 247 1.01 -3.98 3.29
CA TYR A 247 -0.11 -4.90 3.14
C TYR A 247 0.10 -6.18 3.96
N LEU A 248 1.25 -6.82 3.84
CA LEU A 248 1.55 -8.07 4.55
C LEU A 248 1.62 -7.87 6.06
N MET A 249 2.16 -6.74 6.51
CA MET A 249 2.21 -6.35 7.91
C MET A 249 0.81 -6.25 8.51
N GLU A 250 -0.11 -5.56 7.83
CA GLU A 250 -1.51 -5.47 8.24
C GLU A 250 -2.18 -6.85 8.26
N GLN A 251 -2.04 -7.63 7.18
CA GLN A 251 -2.75 -8.92 7.07
C GLN A 251 -2.19 -10.02 7.98
N CYS A 252 -0.91 -9.94 8.35
CA CYS A 252 -0.24 -10.96 9.17
C CYS A 252 0.06 -10.50 10.60
N ASN A 253 -0.32 -9.26 10.96
CA ASN A 253 0.03 -8.62 12.23
C ASN A 253 1.55 -8.62 12.49
N ILE A 254 2.33 -8.24 11.47
CA ILE A 254 3.79 -8.12 11.55
C ILE A 254 4.13 -6.65 11.78
N SER A 255 4.95 -6.37 12.78
CA SER A 255 5.41 -5.01 13.09
C SER A 255 6.60 -4.59 12.21
N ALA A 256 6.83 -3.27 12.09
CA ALA A 256 7.84 -2.72 11.19
C ALA A 256 9.27 -3.21 11.50
N GLU A 257 9.59 -3.41 12.77
CA GLU A 257 10.89 -3.93 13.22
C GLU A 257 11.13 -5.41 12.84
N LYS A 258 10.08 -6.12 12.42
CA LYS A 258 10.18 -7.49 11.88
C LYS A 258 10.31 -7.50 10.36
N VAL A 259 10.55 -6.37 9.73
CA VAL A 259 11.00 -6.31 8.34
C VAL A 259 12.52 -6.23 8.31
N THR A 260 13.17 -7.19 7.65
CA THR A 260 14.63 -7.30 7.64
C THR A 260 15.17 -7.72 6.28
N THR A 261 16.49 -7.83 6.18
CA THR A 261 17.21 -8.31 5.00
C THR A 261 17.82 -9.67 5.24
N HIS A 262 18.12 -10.41 4.17
CA HIS A 262 18.80 -11.70 4.29
C HIS A 262 20.15 -11.59 5.05
N LYS A 263 20.95 -10.56 4.75
CA LYS A 263 22.22 -10.28 5.45
C LYS A 263 22.06 -10.05 6.94
N ILE A 264 21.03 -9.30 7.38
CA ILE A 264 20.80 -9.04 8.81
C ILE A 264 20.23 -10.28 9.51
N LEU A 265 19.35 -11.02 8.84
CA LEU A 265 18.81 -12.26 9.38
C LEU A 265 19.91 -13.32 9.55
N HIS A 266 20.87 -13.37 8.62
CA HIS A 266 21.97 -14.33 8.65
C HIS A 266 23.33 -13.65 8.42
N PRO A 267 23.88 -12.98 9.45
CA PRO A 267 25.15 -12.26 9.35
C PRO A 267 26.29 -13.18 8.92
N GLY A 268 27.18 -12.69 8.05
CA GLY A 268 28.35 -13.43 7.56
C GLY A 268 28.08 -14.50 6.50
N HIS A 269 26.81 -14.82 6.21
CA HIS A 269 26.46 -15.88 5.26
C HIS A 269 26.16 -15.36 3.84
N THR A 270 25.84 -14.08 3.70
CA THR A 270 25.42 -13.52 2.41
C THR A 270 25.60 -12.00 2.37
N VAL A 271 25.77 -11.46 1.17
CA VAL A 271 25.70 -10.03 0.89
C VAL A 271 24.28 -9.56 0.57
N CYS A 272 23.37 -10.49 0.25
CA CYS A 272 21.98 -10.23 -0.14
C CYS A 272 21.22 -9.38 0.90
N PRO A 273 20.43 -8.35 0.50
CA PRO A 273 20.09 -7.95 -0.86
C PRO A 273 21.12 -7.01 -1.52
N GLY A 274 22.29 -6.82 -0.92
CA GLY A 274 23.39 -6.06 -1.50
C GLY A 274 23.54 -4.65 -0.92
N LYS A 275 24.76 -4.11 -0.98
CA LYS A 275 25.17 -2.84 -0.33
C LYS A 275 24.41 -1.59 -0.78
N ASN A 276 23.82 -1.59 -1.99
CA ASN A 276 23.02 -0.47 -2.50
C ASN A 276 21.54 -0.55 -2.09
N PHE A 277 21.14 -1.52 -1.26
CA PHE A 277 19.86 -1.53 -0.58
C PHE A 277 20.04 -1.10 0.88
N SER A 278 19.44 0.02 1.27
CA SER A 278 19.48 0.51 2.66
C SER A 278 18.24 0.06 3.44
N LEU A 279 18.41 -0.85 4.40
CA LEU A 279 17.31 -1.24 5.28
C LEU A 279 16.88 -0.07 6.17
N SER A 280 17.81 0.74 6.70
CA SER A 280 17.44 1.87 7.57
C SER A 280 16.55 2.87 6.85
N ALA A 281 16.93 3.30 5.65
CA ALA A 281 16.14 4.23 4.84
C ALA A 281 14.79 3.62 4.41
N PHE A 282 14.70 2.30 4.26
CA PHE A 282 13.45 1.61 3.98
C PHE A 282 12.56 1.55 5.24
N SER A 283 13.13 1.19 6.39
CA SER A 283 12.41 1.11 7.67
C SER A 283 11.84 2.46 8.11
N GLU A 284 12.55 3.56 7.90
CA GLU A 284 12.01 4.91 8.13
C GLU A 284 10.71 5.18 7.33
N LYS A 285 10.63 4.67 6.11
CA LYS A 285 9.45 4.85 5.24
C LYS A 285 8.27 3.95 5.60
N ILE A 286 8.54 2.82 6.25
CA ILE A 286 7.50 1.86 6.67
C ILE A 286 6.95 2.19 8.06
N SER A 287 7.78 2.72 8.96
CA SER A 287 7.38 3.13 10.32
C SER A 287 6.73 4.52 10.40
N SER A 288 6.78 5.32 9.34
CA SER A 288 6.19 6.68 9.27
C SER A 288 4.70 6.69 8.92
N ARG A 289 3.99 5.59 9.18
CA ARG A 289 2.55 5.42 9.03
C ARG A 289 1.93 4.98 10.33
#